data_AF-E8RTL2-F1
#
_entry.id   AF-E8RTL2-F1
#
_cell.length_a   1.000
_cell.length_b   1.000
_cell.length_c   1.000
_cell.angle_alpha   90.00
_cell.angle_beta   90.00
_cell.angle_gamma   90.00
#
_symmetry.space_group_name_H-M   'P 1'
#
loop_
_entity.id
_entity.type
_entity.pdbx_description
1 polymer ?
#
loop_
_entity_poly.entity_id
_entity_poly.type
_entity_poly.pdbx_seq_one_letter_code
_entity_poly.pdbx_strand_id
1 'polypeptide(L)'
;MTVISRRKSIAGVAGLWLPGVARAQVRSLSARFLKAAYDQTHQRVTYDPAYTRIPYPMGDVASDKGVCTDVVIRAYRAIGIDLQKLVHEDMQAHFRLYPNLWGLKQPDRNIDHRRVLNLQVFFQRFGTVLPVSQRPEDYRPGDLVTCRVIGIRRPHIMIVSDHLAFLSRNRYQVIHNIGRGPKQEDQLFIHDLTGHYRFRI
;
A
#
# COMPACT_ATOMS: atom_id res chain seq x y z
N MET A 1 86.34 27.13 12.23
CA MET A 1 85.98 26.56 13.55
C MET A 1 84.46 26.68 13.68
N THR A 2 83.73 25.58 13.45
CA THR A 2 82.97 24.79 14.47
C THR A 2 81.74 25.56 15.00
N VAL A 3 80.50 25.08 15.13
CA VAL A 3 79.81 23.77 15.11
C VAL A 3 78.34 24.00 14.72
N ILE A 4 77.74 22.96 14.13
CA ILE A 4 76.32 22.58 13.93
C ILE A 4 75.32 23.03 15.03
N SER A 5 74.07 23.33 14.64
CA SER A 5 72.89 22.87 15.40
C SER A 5 71.65 22.67 14.53
N ARG A 6 71.03 21.50 14.69
CA ARG A 6 69.84 20.99 13.99
C ARG A 6 68.56 21.61 14.55
N ARG A 7 67.59 21.95 13.69
CA ARG A 7 66.16 21.81 14.01
C ARG A 7 65.38 21.26 12.81
N LYS A 8 64.69 20.16 13.08
CA LYS A 8 63.72 19.50 12.20
C LYS A 8 62.42 20.31 12.22
N SER A 9 61.81 20.52 11.06
CA SER A 9 60.41 20.95 10.95
C SER A 9 59.75 20.14 9.85
N ILE A 10 58.85 19.24 10.24
CA ILE A 10 57.89 18.54 9.39
C ILE A 10 56.55 19.26 9.61
N ALA A 11 55.98 19.85 8.57
CA ALA A 11 54.58 20.27 8.47
C ALA A 11 54.34 20.65 7.01
N GLY A 12 53.33 20.23 6.28
CA GLY A 12 52.19 19.35 6.50
C GLY A 12 51.39 19.41 5.20
N VAL A 13 51.13 18.28 4.56
CA VAL A 13 50.31 18.25 3.33
C VAL A 13 48.87 18.51 3.74
N ALA A 14 48.33 19.68 3.36
CA ALA A 14 46.92 19.99 3.51
C ALA A 14 46.11 19.14 2.52
N GLY A 15 45.65 17.98 2.97
CA GLY A 15 44.67 17.18 2.25
C GLY A 15 43.32 17.88 2.23
N LEU A 16 42.87 18.28 1.04
CA LEU A 16 41.51 18.76 0.80
C LEU A 16 40.51 17.66 1.23
N TRP A 17 39.76 17.91 2.29
CA TRP A 17 38.58 17.13 2.65
C TRP A 17 37.44 17.50 1.69
N LEU A 18 37.10 16.60 0.77
CA LEU A 18 35.85 16.69 0.02
C LEU A 18 34.71 16.17 0.92
N PRO A 19 33.70 16.99 1.25
CA PRO A 19 32.58 16.54 2.08
C PRO A 19 31.76 15.50 1.31
N GLY A 20 31.45 14.41 2.01
CA GLY A 20 30.73 13.26 1.48
C GLY A 20 29.42 13.64 0.81
N VAL A 21 29.24 13.12 -0.40
CA VAL A 21 27.94 13.09 -1.07
C VAL A 21 27.02 12.23 -0.19
N ALA A 22 26.05 12.86 0.48
CA ALA A 22 24.99 12.16 1.19
C ALA A 22 24.27 11.25 0.19
N ARG A 23 24.54 9.95 0.27
CA ARG A 23 23.90 8.95 -0.57
C ARG A 23 22.44 8.86 -0.11
N ALA A 24 21.52 9.43 -0.86
CA ALA A 24 20.09 9.28 -0.60
C ALA A 24 19.78 7.77 -0.51
N GLN A 25 19.37 7.31 0.68
CA GLN A 25 19.10 5.90 0.90
C GLN A 25 17.84 5.52 0.12
N VAL A 26 17.99 4.68 -0.91
CA VAL A 26 16.86 4.17 -1.70
C VAL A 26 15.96 3.37 -0.76
N ARG A 27 14.78 3.90 -0.43
CA ARG A 27 13.79 3.20 0.40
C ARG A 27 13.32 1.92 -0.31
N SER A 28 13.09 0.85 0.44
CA SER A 28 12.54 -0.41 -0.10
C SER A 28 11.16 -0.21 -0.75
N LEU A 29 10.75 -1.13 -1.61
CA LEU A 29 9.41 -1.12 -2.22
C LEU A 29 8.31 -1.06 -1.15
N SER A 30 8.40 -1.91 -0.13
CA SER A 30 7.43 -1.95 0.97
C SER A 30 7.37 -0.64 1.75
N ALA A 31 8.52 0.01 2.01
CA ALA A 31 8.54 1.31 2.67
C ALA A 31 7.90 2.42 1.82
N ARG A 32 8.07 2.39 0.48
CA ARG A 32 7.41 3.34 -0.42
C ARG A 32 5.90 3.07 -0.51
N PHE A 33 5.49 1.81 -0.55
CA PHE A 33 4.08 1.40 -0.55
C PHE A 33 3.37 1.86 0.73
N LEU A 34 3.95 1.57 1.89
CA LEU A 34 3.40 1.97 3.20
C LEU A 34 3.35 3.49 3.35
N LYS A 35 4.42 4.19 2.95
CA LYS A 35 4.40 5.66 2.94
C LYS A 35 3.28 6.19 2.05
N ALA A 36 3.11 5.65 0.85
CA ALA A 36 2.06 6.10 -0.07
C ALA A 36 0.64 5.81 0.47
N ALA A 37 0.46 4.71 1.20
CA ALA A 37 -0.78 4.45 1.92
C ALA A 37 -1.01 5.48 3.04
N TYR A 38 0.03 5.77 3.83
CA TYR A 38 -0.03 6.71 4.95
C TYR A 38 -0.24 8.17 4.49
N ASP A 39 0.43 8.61 3.42
CA ASP A 39 0.28 9.96 2.87
C ASP A 39 -1.18 10.26 2.47
N GLN A 40 -1.95 9.23 2.08
CA GLN A 40 -3.37 9.38 1.75
C GLN A 40 -4.24 9.77 2.95
N THR A 41 -3.84 9.47 4.19
CA THR A 41 -4.60 9.87 5.40
C THR A 41 -4.56 11.37 5.67
N HIS A 42 -3.69 12.10 4.97
CA HIS A 42 -3.57 13.55 5.05
C HIS A 42 -4.37 14.28 3.95
N GLN A 43 -5.01 13.52 3.05
CA GLN A 43 -5.77 14.06 1.93
C GLN A 43 -7.25 14.20 2.30
N ARG A 44 -7.88 15.27 1.83
CA ARG A 44 -9.32 15.46 1.97
C ARG A 44 -10.03 14.70 0.85
N VAL A 45 -10.56 13.53 1.18
CA VAL A 45 -11.25 12.65 0.22
C VAL A 45 -12.69 12.42 0.64
N THR A 46 -13.62 12.69 -0.28
CA THR A 46 -15.03 12.35 -0.18
C THR A 46 -15.24 10.89 -0.54
N TYR A 47 -15.99 10.16 0.28
CA TYR A 47 -16.33 8.78 -0.04
C TYR A 47 -17.33 8.72 -1.20
N ASP A 48 -16.88 8.22 -2.35
CA ASP A 48 -17.68 8.18 -3.58
C ASP A 48 -17.63 6.77 -4.23
N PRO A 49 -18.66 5.94 -4.00
CA PRO A 49 -18.77 4.61 -4.60
C PRO A 49 -19.37 4.64 -6.02
N ALA A 50 -19.68 5.82 -6.57
CA ALA A 50 -20.33 5.91 -7.87
C ALA A 50 -19.40 5.41 -8.99
N TYR A 51 -20.05 4.81 -9.99
CA TYR A 51 -19.37 4.43 -11.22
C TYR A 51 -18.83 5.69 -11.91
N THR A 52 -17.57 5.64 -12.34
CA THR A 52 -16.90 6.74 -13.04
C THR A 52 -16.10 6.16 -14.19
N ARG A 53 -16.24 6.73 -15.40
CA ARG A 53 -15.35 6.39 -16.51
C ARG A 53 -13.98 7.00 -16.27
N ILE A 54 -12.93 6.22 -16.42
CA ILE A 54 -11.55 6.62 -16.13
C ILE A 54 -10.63 6.19 -17.28
N PRO A 55 -9.47 6.83 -17.45
CA PRO A 55 -8.46 6.41 -18.42
C PRO A 55 -8.03 4.96 -18.21
N TYR A 56 -7.41 4.37 -19.23
CA TYR A 56 -6.79 3.05 -19.14
C TYR A 56 -5.56 2.99 -20.04
N PRO A 57 -4.41 2.48 -19.55
CA PRO A 57 -4.13 2.05 -18.18
C PRO A 57 -3.96 3.25 -17.22
N MET A 58 -3.68 2.99 -15.95
CA MET A 58 -3.35 4.00 -14.93
C MET A 58 -4.42 5.06 -14.66
N GLY A 59 -5.68 4.80 -15.00
CA GLY A 59 -6.80 5.65 -14.64
C GLY A 59 -7.06 5.68 -13.13
N ASP A 60 -7.56 6.82 -12.68
CA ASP A 60 -8.03 7.02 -11.31
C ASP A 60 -9.29 7.88 -11.35
N VAL A 61 -10.08 7.83 -10.29
CA VAL A 61 -11.09 8.85 -10.05
C VAL A 61 -10.42 10.16 -9.63
N ALA A 62 -11.20 11.24 -9.54
CA ALA A 62 -10.70 12.51 -9.01
C ALA A 62 -9.99 12.32 -7.66
N SER A 63 -8.92 13.07 -7.42
CA SER A 63 -8.05 12.89 -6.25
C SER A 63 -8.76 13.13 -4.92
N ASP A 64 -9.82 13.94 -4.93
CA ASP A 64 -10.70 14.26 -3.80
C ASP A 64 -11.84 13.24 -3.63
N LYS A 65 -11.83 12.14 -4.39
CA LYS A 65 -12.80 11.05 -4.33
C LYS A 65 -12.11 9.72 -4.11
N GLY A 66 -12.82 8.79 -3.47
CA GLY A 66 -12.39 7.40 -3.42
C GLY A 66 -13.11 6.56 -2.36
N VAL A 67 -12.88 5.25 -2.45
CA VAL A 67 -13.36 4.23 -1.51
C VAL A 67 -12.18 3.42 -0.95
N CYS A 68 -12.47 2.32 -0.27
CA CYS A 68 -11.44 1.47 0.35
C CYS A 68 -10.42 0.89 -0.64
N THR A 69 -10.87 0.47 -1.82
CA THR A 69 -9.99 -0.08 -2.87
C THR A 69 -9.06 0.98 -3.44
N ASP A 70 -9.50 2.24 -3.56
CA ASP A 70 -8.67 3.33 -4.11
C ASP A 70 -7.43 3.60 -3.24
N VAL A 71 -7.53 3.38 -1.93
CA VAL A 71 -6.37 3.45 -1.01
C VAL A 71 -5.29 2.45 -1.42
N VAL A 72 -5.70 1.21 -1.69
CA VAL A 72 -4.82 0.12 -2.13
C VAL A 72 -4.26 0.39 -3.52
N ILE A 73 -5.11 0.82 -4.46
CA ILE A 73 -4.73 1.12 -5.84
C ILE A 73 -3.67 2.22 -5.89
N ARG A 74 -3.88 3.32 -5.17
CA ARG A 74 -2.95 4.46 -5.14
C ARG A 74 -1.63 4.10 -4.44
N ALA A 75 -1.67 3.26 -3.40
CA ALA A 75 -0.45 2.77 -2.75
C ALA A 75 0.40 1.89 -3.69
N TYR A 76 -0.23 0.98 -4.44
CA TYR A 76 0.46 0.18 -5.46
C TYR A 76 0.99 1.02 -6.63
N ARG A 77 0.22 2.03 -7.05
CA ARG A 77 0.62 2.92 -8.13
C ARG A 77 1.88 3.70 -7.79
N ALA A 78 2.04 4.13 -6.53
CA ALA A 78 3.24 4.81 -6.05
C ALA A 78 4.52 3.96 -6.13
N ILE A 79 4.39 2.63 -6.26
CA ILE A 79 5.51 1.71 -6.49
C ILE A 79 5.54 1.13 -7.91
N GLY A 80 4.76 1.70 -8.84
CA GLY A 80 4.78 1.32 -10.26
C GLY A 80 3.91 0.12 -10.61
N ILE A 81 2.99 -0.30 -9.73
CA ILE A 81 2.08 -1.43 -9.98
C ILE A 81 0.69 -0.88 -10.31
N ASP A 82 0.20 -1.20 -11.51
CA ASP A 82 -1.14 -0.81 -11.96
C ASP A 82 -2.17 -1.92 -11.76
N LEU A 83 -2.88 -1.89 -10.63
CA LEU A 83 -3.95 -2.86 -10.37
C LEU A 83 -5.11 -2.74 -11.38
N GLN A 84 -5.34 -1.56 -11.99
CA GLN A 84 -6.36 -1.42 -13.02
C GLN A 84 -6.07 -2.36 -14.20
N LYS A 85 -4.86 -2.28 -14.74
CA LYS A 85 -4.39 -3.13 -15.83
C LYS A 85 -4.35 -4.60 -15.42
N LEU A 86 -3.69 -4.92 -14.31
CA LEU A 86 -3.46 -6.32 -13.91
C LEU A 86 -4.76 -7.09 -13.66
N VAL A 87 -5.71 -6.48 -12.94
CA VAL A 87 -7.00 -7.13 -12.65
C VAL A 87 -7.83 -7.22 -13.93
N HIS A 88 -7.89 -6.17 -14.74
CA HIS A 88 -8.68 -6.16 -15.97
C HIS A 88 -8.18 -7.20 -16.98
N GLU A 89 -6.87 -7.33 -17.18
CA GLU A 89 -6.30 -8.31 -18.11
C GLU A 89 -6.52 -9.75 -17.66
N ASP A 90 -6.41 -10.05 -16.36
CA ASP A 90 -6.76 -11.38 -15.86
C ASP A 90 -8.25 -11.66 -16.00
N MET A 91 -9.11 -10.67 -15.75
CA MET A 91 -10.55 -10.80 -15.95
C MET A 91 -10.92 -11.00 -17.43
N GLN A 92 -10.22 -10.36 -18.38
CA GLN A 92 -10.43 -10.61 -19.81
C GLN A 92 -10.19 -12.07 -20.18
N ALA A 93 -9.11 -12.66 -19.67
CA ALA A 93 -8.78 -14.06 -19.95
C ALA A 93 -9.64 -15.06 -19.13
N HIS A 94 -10.09 -14.67 -17.93
CA HIS A 94 -10.68 -15.60 -16.96
C HIS A 94 -11.95 -15.08 -16.29
N PHE A 95 -12.81 -14.36 -17.02
CA PHE A 95 -13.98 -13.66 -16.46
C PHE A 95 -14.88 -14.53 -15.56
N ARG A 96 -15.03 -15.82 -15.90
CA ARG A 96 -15.86 -16.78 -15.14
C ARG A 96 -15.34 -17.10 -13.74
N LEU A 97 -14.07 -16.82 -13.44
CA LEU A 97 -13.50 -17.01 -12.11
C LEU A 97 -13.87 -15.88 -11.15
N TYR A 98 -14.31 -14.75 -11.67
CA TYR A 98 -14.66 -13.57 -10.90
C TYR A 98 -16.16 -13.54 -10.54
N PRO A 99 -16.54 -12.91 -9.43
CA PRO A 99 -17.93 -12.86 -9.01
C PRO A 99 -18.83 -12.19 -10.05
N ASN A 100 -19.93 -12.85 -10.42
CA ASN A 100 -20.95 -12.28 -11.29
C ASN A 100 -22.12 -11.68 -10.50
N LEU A 101 -21.83 -10.71 -9.62
CA LEU A 101 -22.84 -10.07 -8.76
C LEU A 101 -23.48 -8.82 -9.40
N TRP A 102 -22.94 -8.35 -10.52
CA TRP A 102 -23.31 -7.08 -11.14
C TRP A 102 -23.97 -7.23 -12.52
N GLY A 103 -24.28 -8.46 -12.93
CA GLY A 103 -24.94 -8.74 -14.21
C GLY A 103 -24.12 -8.35 -15.46
N LEU A 104 -22.81 -8.19 -15.31
CA LEU A 104 -21.92 -7.85 -16.42
C LEU A 104 -21.68 -9.07 -17.31
N LYS A 105 -21.67 -8.86 -18.63
CA LYS A 105 -21.37 -9.90 -19.63
C LYS A 105 -19.88 -10.02 -19.95
N GLN A 106 -19.10 -9.00 -19.60
CA GLN A 106 -17.66 -8.91 -19.84
C GLN A 106 -17.00 -8.03 -18.76
N PRO A 107 -15.68 -8.08 -18.61
CA PRO A 107 -14.94 -7.19 -17.71
C PRO A 107 -15.15 -5.71 -18.05
N ASP A 108 -14.99 -4.84 -17.05
CA ASP A 108 -15.07 -3.39 -17.22
C ASP A 108 -13.87 -2.70 -16.55
N ARG A 109 -12.92 -2.26 -17.38
CA ARG A 109 -11.67 -1.59 -16.98
C ARG A 109 -11.86 -0.36 -16.09
N ASN A 110 -13.05 0.24 -16.09
CA ASN A 110 -13.36 1.40 -15.25
C ASN A 110 -13.59 1.03 -13.78
N ILE A 111 -13.96 -0.22 -13.48
CA ILE A 111 -14.44 -0.62 -12.14
C ILE A 111 -13.88 -1.96 -11.64
N ASP A 112 -13.31 -2.80 -12.49
CA ASP A 112 -12.86 -4.16 -12.14
C ASP A 112 -11.99 -4.19 -10.89
N HIS A 113 -10.89 -3.43 -10.88
CA HIS A 113 -9.95 -3.29 -9.77
C HIS A 113 -10.51 -2.52 -8.56
N ARG A 114 -11.61 -1.77 -8.73
CA ARG A 114 -12.24 -1.00 -7.65
C ARG A 114 -13.25 -1.82 -6.85
N ARG A 115 -13.44 -3.11 -7.17
CA ARG A 115 -14.33 -4.04 -6.45
C ARG A 115 -13.53 -4.96 -5.53
N VAL A 116 -13.83 -4.91 -4.23
CA VAL A 116 -13.14 -5.72 -3.21
C VAL A 116 -13.14 -7.21 -3.56
N LEU A 117 -14.29 -7.76 -3.99
CA LEU A 117 -14.37 -9.19 -4.30
C LEU A 117 -13.55 -9.57 -5.55
N ASN A 118 -13.38 -8.66 -6.51
CA ASN A 118 -12.49 -8.90 -7.63
C ASN A 118 -11.02 -8.89 -7.18
N LEU A 119 -10.66 -7.95 -6.29
CA LEU A 119 -9.33 -7.93 -5.69
C LEU A 119 -9.03 -9.19 -4.88
N GLN A 120 -10.01 -9.76 -4.16
CA GLN A 120 -9.84 -11.05 -3.48
C GLN A 120 -9.45 -12.15 -4.48
N VAL A 121 -10.22 -12.33 -5.56
CA VAL A 121 -9.90 -13.34 -6.59
C VAL A 121 -8.52 -13.08 -7.20
N PHE A 122 -8.20 -11.83 -7.53
CA PHE A 122 -6.90 -11.48 -8.08
C PHE A 122 -5.74 -11.81 -7.11
N PHE A 123 -5.84 -11.42 -5.84
CA PHE A 123 -4.80 -11.70 -4.85
C PHE A 123 -4.69 -13.18 -4.50
N GLN A 124 -5.78 -13.95 -4.58
CA GLN A 124 -5.71 -15.42 -4.48
C GLN A 124 -4.93 -16.05 -5.64
N ARG A 125 -5.04 -15.47 -6.84
CA ARG A 125 -4.39 -15.99 -8.05
C ARG A 125 -2.92 -15.57 -8.19
N PHE A 126 -2.57 -14.36 -7.77
CA PHE A 126 -1.26 -13.76 -8.05
C PHE A 126 -0.48 -13.30 -6.81
N GLY A 127 -1.09 -13.35 -5.63
CA GLY A 127 -0.46 -13.06 -4.35
C GLY A 127 -0.17 -14.31 -3.54
N THR A 128 0.40 -14.12 -2.35
CA THR A 128 0.47 -15.14 -1.30
C THR A 128 -0.79 -15.04 -0.46
N VAL A 129 -1.56 -16.12 -0.39
CA VAL A 129 -2.69 -16.24 0.54
C VAL A 129 -2.14 -16.62 1.91
N LEU A 130 -2.44 -15.81 2.93
CA LEU A 130 -2.02 -16.03 4.30
C LEU A 130 -3.21 -16.48 5.15
N PRO A 131 -2.99 -17.22 6.25
CA PRO A 131 -4.07 -17.58 7.16
C PRO A 131 -4.75 -16.34 7.75
N VAL A 132 -6.07 -16.39 7.84
CA VAL A 132 -6.85 -15.45 8.67
C VAL A 132 -6.84 -15.98 10.10
N SER A 133 -6.42 -15.15 11.05
CA SER A 133 -6.34 -15.52 12.47
C SER A 133 -6.70 -14.32 13.35
N GLN A 134 -6.82 -14.56 14.67
CA GLN A 134 -6.99 -13.49 15.65
C GLN A 134 -5.67 -13.14 16.35
N ARG A 135 -4.52 -13.56 15.79
CA ARG A 135 -3.19 -13.33 16.33
C ARG A 135 -2.54 -12.12 15.64
N PRO A 136 -2.30 -11.00 16.35
CA PRO A 136 -1.69 -9.80 15.76
C PRO A 136 -0.37 -10.05 14.99
N GLU A 137 0.46 -10.97 15.47
CA GLU A 137 1.78 -11.30 14.94
C GLU A 137 1.78 -11.96 13.56
N ASP A 138 0.63 -12.49 13.14
CA ASP A 138 0.46 -13.08 11.81
C ASP A 138 0.35 -12.01 10.73
N TYR A 139 0.01 -10.77 11.11
CA TYR A 139 -0.22 -9.64 10.20
C TYR A 139 1.01 -8.74 10.16
N ARG A 140 1.62 -8.58 8.99
CA ARG A 140 2.82 -7.78 8.80
C ARG A 140 2.55 -6.50 8.01
N PRO A 141 3.36 -5.46 8.20
CA PRO A 141 3.21 -4.22 7.44
C PRO A 141 3.19 -4.48 5.93
N GLY A 142 2.17 -3.93 5.28
CA GLY A 142 1.92 -4.04 3.85
C GLY A 142 1.03 -5.22 3.45
N ASP A 143 0.65 -6.09 4.39
CA ASP A 143 -0.36 -7.11 4.13
C ASP A 143 -1.71 -6.47 3.81
N LEU A 144 -2.48 -7.13 2.95
CA LEU A 144 -3.83 -6.75 2.55
C LEU A 144 -4.83 -7.63 3.28
N VAL A 145 -5.80 -7.00 3.93
CA VAL A 145 -6.83 -7.71 4.69
C VAL A 145 -8.20 -7.30 4.17
N THR A 146 -9.02 -8.29 3.82
CA THR A 146 -10.41 -8.07 3.44
C THR A 146 -11.33 -8.49 4.56
N CYS A 147 -12.47 -7.81 4.71
CA CYS A 147 -13.43 -8.08 5.76
C CYS A 147 -14.87 -7.75 5.33
N ARG A 148 -15.84 -8.17 6.15
CA ARG A 148 -17.22 -7.67 6.12
C ARG A 148 -17.40 -6.66 7.23
N VAL A 149 -17.79 -5.44 6.86
CA VAL A 149 -18.06 -4.38 7.82
C VAL A 149 -19.26 -4.76 8.69
N ILE A 150 -19.08 -4.75 10.02
CA ILE A 150 -20.17 -5.05 10.97
C ILE A 150 -21.32 -4.06 10.78
N GLY A 151 -22.56 -4.53 10.96
CA GLY A 151 -23.78 -3.75 10.78
C GLY A 151 -24.28 -3.71 9.33
N ILE A 152 -23.43 -3.32 8.37
CA ILE A 152 -23.83 -3.18 6.96
C ILE A 152 -23.46 -4.37 6.06
N ARG A 153 -22.60 -5.28 6.55
CA ARG A 153 -22.13 -6.51 5.87
C ARG A 153 -21.53 -6.31 4.47
N ARG A 154 -21.06 -5.09 4.15
CA ARG A 154 -20.42 -4.79 2.86
C ARG A 154 -18.97 -5.28 2.84
N PRO A 155 -18.46 -5.81 1.71
CA PRO A 155 -17.05 -6.13 1.55
C PRO A 155 -16.17 -4.88 1.69
N HIS A 156 -15.04 -5.03 2.36
CA HIS A 156 -14.08 -3.95 2.62
C HIS A 156 -12.64 -4.48 2.53
N ILE A 157 -11.68 -3.61 2.24
CA ILE A 157 -10.25 -3.94 2.17
C ILE A 157 -9.43 -2.90 2.92
N MET A 158 -8.35 -3.36 3.54
CA MET A 158 -7.47 -2.58 4.42
C MET A 158 -6.01 -2.97 4.16
N ILE A 159 -5.09 -2.03 4.40
CA ILE A 159 -3.64 -2.27 4.39
C ILE A 159 -3.16 -2.30 5.84
N VAL A 160 -2.39 -3.32 6.23
CA VAL A 160 -1.72 -3.35 7.53
C VAL A 160 -0.59 -2.31 7.53
N SER A 161 -0.61 -1.34 8.43
CA SER A 161 0.42 -0.30 8.54
C SER A 161 1.70 -0.82 9.21
N ASP A 162 2.73 0.02 9.27
CA ASP A 162 3.94 -0.16 10.09
C ASP A 162 3.85 0.54 11.46
N HIS A 163 2.68 1.07 11.83
CA HIS A 163 2.47 1.75 13.11
C HIS A 163 1.66 0.86 14.06
N LEU A 164 2.20 0.60 15.26
CA LEU A 164 1.49 -0.15 16.29
C LEU A 164 0.33 0.68 16.86
N ALA A 165 -0.73 0.00 17.29
CA ALA A 165 -1.82 0.59 18.04
C ALA A 165 -1.33 1.03 19.41
N PHE A 166 -1.79 2.20 19.88
CA PHE A 166 -1.34 2.78 21.14
C PHE A 166 -1.61 1.87 22.35
N LEU A 167 -2.83 1.29 22.41
CA LEU A 167 -3.25 0.41 23.49
C LEU A 167 -2.79 -1.04 23.32
N SER A 168 -2.46 -1.46 22.09
CA SER A 168 -2.05 -2.83 21.77
C SER A 168 -0.65 -2.82 21.16
N ARG A 169 0.38 -2.91 22.02
CA ARG A 169 1.80 -2.81 21.61
C ARG A 169 2.31 -3.93 20.68
N ASN A 170 1.45 -4.85 20.28
CA ASN A 170 1.75 -5.97 19.39
C ASN A 170 0.89 -5.99 18.10
N ARG A 171 -0.04 -5.04 17.93
CA ARG A 171 -0.96 -5.01 16.79
C ARG A 171 -0.74 -3.77 15.95
N TYR A 172 -0.51 -3.96 14.66
CA TYR A 172 -0.45 -2.84 13.72
C TYR A 172 -1.84 -2.25 13.50
N GLN A 173 -1.89 -0.93 13.33
CA GLN A 173 -3.06 -0.22 12.84
C GLN A 173 -3.28 -0.59 11.36
N VAL A 174 -4.46 -0.28 10.85
CA VAL A 174 -4.81 -0.49 9.44
C VAL A 174 -5.11 0.83 8.75
N ILE A 175 -4.71 0.94 7.49
CA ILE A 175 -5.00 2.08 6.61
C ILE A 175 -6.14 1.69 5.68
N HIS A 176 -7.22 2.49 5.69
CA HIS A 176 -8.43 2.23 4.91
C HIS A 176 -9.29 3.48 4.76
N ASN A 177 -10.29 3.44 3.87
CA ASN A 177 -11.32 4.46 3.74
C ASN A 177 -12.71 3.79 3.82
N ILE A 178 -13.43 4.04 4.91
CA ILE A 178 -14.74 3.43 5.21
C ILE A 178 -15.86 4.47 5.38
N GLY A 179 -15.77 5.58 4.63
CA GLY A 179 -16.87 6.56 4.54
C GLY A 179 -16.51 7.98 4.99
N ARG A 180 -15.42 8.16 5.75
CA ARG A 180 -14.99 9.46 6.29
C ARG A 180 -13.60 9.86 5.81
N GLY A 181 -13.24 9.44 4.60
CA GLY A 181 -11.91 9.60 4.03
C GLY A 181 -10.91 8.52 4.50
N PRO A 182 -9.71 8.45 3.89
CA PRO A 182 -8.64 7.56 4.32
C PRO A 182 -8.18 7.88 5.73
N LYS A 183 -7.98 6.84 6.52
CA LYS A 183 -7.51 6.93 7.89
C LYS A 183 -6.58 5.77 8.21
N GLN A 184 -5.76 5.97 9.23
CA GLN A 184 -5.04 4.91 9.92
C GLN A 184 -5.63 4.74 11.31
N GLU A 185 -6.19 3.57 11.60
CA GLU A 185 -6.93 3.32 12.84
C GLU A 185 -6.68 1.89 13.36
N ASP A 186 -6.86 1.67 14.67
CA ASP A 186 -6.78 0.35 15.29
C ASP A 186 -8.07 -0.46 15.06
N GLN A 187 -8.29 -0.90 13.81
CA GLN A 187 -9.51 -1.61 13.40
C GLN A 187 -9.29 -3.02 12.85
N LEU A 188 -8.07 -3.58 12.93
CA LEU A 188 -7.73 -4.85 12.29
C LEU A 188 -8.70 -6.00 12.63
N PHE A 189 -9.16 -6.09 13.89
CA PHE A 189 -10.06 -7.16 14.36
C PHE A 189 -11.47 -6.67 14.73
N ILE A 190 -11.83 -5.44 14.35
CA ILE A 190 -13.18 -4.92 14.59
C ILE A 190 -14.19 -5.54 13.61
N HIS A 191 -13.75 -5.92 12.41
CA HIS A 191 -14.61 -6.47 11.36
C HIS A 191 -14.38 -7.96 11.14
N ASP A 192 -15.35 -8.63 10.53
CA ASP A 192 -15.28 -10.06 10.22
C ASP A 192 -14.30 -10.29 9.05
N LEU A 193 -13.10 -10.81 9.33
CA LEU A 193 -12.05 -10.98 8.32
C LEU A 193 -12.39 -12.11 7.35
N THR A 194 -12.26 -11.83 6.06
CA THR A 194 -12.62 -12.73 4.96
C THR A 194 -11.45 -13.08 4.06
N GLY A 195 -10.28 -12.49 4.27
CA GLY A 195 -9.08 -12.80 3.51
C GLY A 195 -7.86 -12.02 3.99
N HIS A 196 -6.69 -12.61 3.76
CA HIS A 196 -5.40 -12.08 4.17
C HIS A 196 -4.37 -12.42 3.08
N TYR A 197 -3.70 -11.41 2.54
CA TYR A 197 -2.88 -11.53 1.34
C TYR A 197 -1.60 -10.71 1.43
N ARG A 198 -0.56 -11.17 0.73
CA ARG A 198 0.63 -10.36 0.42
C ARG A 198 0.88 -10.35 -1.07
N PHE A 199 1.11 -9.17 -1.64
CA PHE A 199 1.31 -9.01 -3.08
C PHE A 199 2.40 -7.98 -3.39
N ARG A 200 3.54 -8.46 -3.94
CA ARG A 200 4.59 -7.68 -4.64
C ARG A 200 4.99 -6.33 -4.02
N ILE A 201 5.44 -6.35 -2.76
CA ILE A 201 6.01 -5.20 -2.04
C ILE A 201 7.34 -5.55 -1.37
#